data_AF-A0A740FW17-F1
#
_entry.id   AF-A0A740FW17-F1
#
_cell.length_a   1.000
_cell.length_b   1.000
_cell.length_c   1.000
_cell.angle_alpha   90.00
_cell.angle_beta   90.00
_cell.angle_gamma   90.00
#
_symmetry.space_group_name_H-M   'P 1'
#
loop_
_entity.id
_entity.type
_entity.pdbx_description
1 polymer ?
#
loop_
_entity_poly.entity_id
_entity_poly.type
_entity_poly.pdbx_seq_one_letter_code
_entity_poly.pdbx_strand_id
1 'polypeptide(L)'
;ELQEMLAERGVNVDHSTIYRWVQRYAPEMEKRLRWYWRNPSDLCPWHMDETYVKVNGRWAYLYRAVDSRGRTVDFYLSSRRNSKAAYRFLGKILN
;
A
#
# COMPACT_ATOMS: atom_id res chain seq x y z
N GLU A 1 4.36 -6.77 17.29
CA GLU A 1 3.27 -7.46 16.56
C GLU A 1 3.75 -8.68 15.75
N LEU A 2 4.24 -8.59 14.50
CA LEU A 2 4.58 -9.82 13.73
C LEU A 2 5.66 -10.69 14.37
N GLN A 3 6.69 -10.09 14.96
CA GLN A 3 7.72 -10.81 15.71
C GLN A 3 7.13 -11.56 16.91
N GLU A 4 6.20 -10.94 17.64
CA GLU A 4 5.54 -11.54 18.80
C GLU A 4 4.61 -12.66 18.36
N MET A 5 3.84 -12.47 17.29
CA MET A 5 2.97 -13.52 16.71
C MET A 5 3.76 -14.75 16.23
N LEU A 6 5.00 -14.56 15.77
CA LEU A 6 5.90 -15.67 15.41
C LEU A 6 6.51 -16.31 16.66
N ALA A 7 6.86 -15.52 17.67
CA ALA A 7 7.37 -16.01 18.94
C ALA A 7 6.32 -16.86 19.68
N GLU A 8 5.04 -16.48 19.66
CA GLU A 8 3.92 -17.29 20.18
C GLU A 8 3.82 -18.66 19.51
N ARG A 9 4.28 -18.78 18.26
CA ARG A 9 4.33 -20.03 17.49
C ARG A 9 5.67 -20.77 17.64
N GLY A 10 6.54 -20.33 18.56
CA GLY A 10 7.85 -20.93 18.84
C GLY A 10 8.96 -20.50 17.89
N VAL A 11 8.73 -19.50 17.03
CA VAL A 11 9.73 -19.02 16.06
C VAL A 11 10.24 -17.65 16.50
N ASN A 12 11.46 -17.62 17.03
CA ASN A 12 12.10 -16.35 17.42
C ASN A 12 12.81 -15.71 16.21
N VAL A 13 12.40 -14.50 15.86
CA VAL A 13 12.90 -13.77 14.68
C VAL A 13 13.20 -12.34 15.05
N ASP A 14 14.35 -11.82 14.64
CA ASP A 14 14.68 -10.41 14.84
C ASP A 14 13.85 -9.50 13.92
N HIS A 15 13.50 -8.30 14.37
CA HIS A 15 12.71 -7.34 13.60
C HIS A 15 13.33 -7.01 12.23
N SER A 16 14.66 -6.94 12.13
CA SER A 16 15.36 -6.69 10.87
C SER A 16 15.20 -7.85 9.87
N THR A 17 14.99 -9.07 10.35
CA THR A 17 14.77 -10.25 9.51
C THR A 17 13.40 -10.18 8.84
N ILE A 18 12.37 -9.76 9.58
CA ILE A 18 11.03 -9.52 9.02
C ILE A 18 11.10 -8.43 7.94
N TYR A 19 11.82 -7.34 8.21
CA TYR A 19 12.01 -6.27 7.22
C TYR A 19 12.68 -6.79 5.93
N ARG A 20 13.75 -7.59 6.04
CA ARG A 20 14.43 -8.21 4.88
C ARG A 20 13.50 -9.13 4.09
N TRP A 21 12.64 -9.88 4.77
CA TRP A 21 11.64 -10.71 4.10
C TRP A 21 10.61 -9.87 3.35
N VAL A 22 10.11 -8.79 3.94
CA VAL A 22 9.20 -7.86 3.25
C VAL A 22 9.86 -7.32 1.98
N GLN A 23 11.11 -6.85 2.05
CA GLN A 23 11.82 -6.35 0.86
C GLN A 23 12.01 -7.42 -0.22
N ARG A 24 12.23 -8.68 0.17
CA ARG A 24 12.45 -9.79 -0.77
C ARG A 24 11.16 -10.32 -1.38
N TYR A 25 10.11 -10.49 -0.58
CA TYR A 25 8.91 -11.23 -0.99
C TYR A 25 7.75 -10.32 -1.38
N ALA A 26 7.66 -9.09 -0.87
CA ALA A 26 6.56 -8.19 -1.23
C ALA A 26 6.44 -7.95 -2.75
N PRO A 27 7.53 -7.77 -3.52
CA PRO A 27 7.43 -7.61 -4.98
C PRO A 27 6.86 -8.86 -5.68
N GLU A 28 7.27 -10.05 -5.24
CA GLU A 28 6.78 -11.32 -5.81
C GLU A 28 5.32 -11.58 -5.42
N MET A 29 4.95 -11.27 -4.18
CA MET A 29 3.55 -11.30 -3.72
C MET A 29 2.70 -10.33 -4.53
N GLU A 30 3.15 -9.09 -4.73
CA GLU A 30 2.45 -8.11 -5.56
C GLU A 30 2.25 -8.65 -6.98
N LYS A 31 3.28 -9.21 -7.61
CA LYS A 31 3.19 -9.78 -8.97
C LYS A 31 2.12 -10.88 -9.08
N ARG A 32 2.04 -11.77 -8.09
CA ARG A 32 1.07 -12.89 -8.09
C ARG A 32 -0.34 -12.46 -7.70
N LEU A 33 -0.46 -11.51 -6.77
CA LEU A 33 -1.74 -11.07 -6.21
C LEU A 33 -2.35 -9.87 -6.94
N ARG A 34 -1.60 -9.22 -7.85
CA ARG A 34 -2.05 -8.04 -8.61
C ARG A 34 -3.41 -8.25 -9.24
N TRP A 35 -3.65 -9.38 -9.89
CA TRP A 35 -4.92 -9.69 -10.56
C TRP A 35 -6.10 -9.83 -9.59
N TYR A 36 -5.86 -10.33 -8.37
CA TYR A 36 -6.91 -10.44 -7.35
C TYR A 36 -7.24 -9.09 -6.71
N TRP A 37 -6.25 -8.20 -6.56
CA TRP A 37 -6.41 -6.88 -5.92
C TRP A 37 -6.88 -5.78 -6.88
N ARG A 38 -6.45 -5.84 -8.15
CA ARG A 38 -6.84 -4.91 -9.22
C ARG A 38 -8.05 -5.36 -10.03
N ASN A 39 -8.80 -6.36 -9.56
CA ASN A 39 -10.16 -6.56 -10.03
C ASN A 39 -11.08 -5.75 -9.10
N PRO A 40 -11.31 -4.44 -9.33
CA PRO A 40 -12.59 -3.91 -8.95
C PRO A 40 -13.57 -4.76 -9.76
N SER A 41 -14.42 -5.55 -9.09
CA SER A 41 -15.69 -5.86 -9.75
C SER A 41 -16.20 -4.51 -10.26
N ASP A 42 -16.43 -4.37 -11.56
CA ASP A 42 -16.70 -3.14 -12.33
C ASP A 42 -17.86 -2.25 -11.81
N LEU A 43 -18.35 -2.54 -10.61
CA LEU A 43 -19.56 -2.05 -9.97
C LEU A 43 -19.32 -1.56 -8.52
N CYS A 44 -18.10 -1.60 -7.97
CA CYS A 44 -17.86 -1.08 -6.62
C CYS A 44 -17.41 0.39 -6.66
N PRO A 45 -18.19 1.32 -6.08
CA PRO A 45 -17.74 2.70 -5.89
C PRO A 45 -16.47 2.71 -5.06
N TRP A 46 -15.47 3.43 -5.55
CA TRP A 46 -14.25 3.72 -4.81
C TRP A 46 -14.13 5.22 -4.60
N HIS A 47 -13.48 5.61 -3.51
CA HIS A 47 -13.25 7.00 -3.16
C HIS A 47 -11.75 7.27 -3.15
N MET A 48 -11.36 8.45 -3.62
CA MET A 48 -10.00 8.93 -3.50
C MET A 48 -9.88 9.76 -2.24
N ASP A 49 -8.83 9.51 -1.46
CA ASP A 49 -8.47 10.30 -0.29
C ASP A 49 -7.02 10.80 -0.39
N GLU A 50 -6.78 12.00 0.15
CA GLU A 50 -5.47 12.62 0.23
C GLU A 50 -5.14 12.91 1.70
N THR A 51 -4.06 12.31 2.18
CA THR A 51 -3.57 12.55 3.55
C THR A 51 -2.07 12.82 3.55
N TYR A 52 -1.53 13.32 4.65
CA TYR A 52 -0.10 13.58 4.81
C TYR A 52 0.49 12.64 5.86
N VAL A 53 1.59 11.97 5.51
CA VAL A 53 2.27 10.98 6.35
C VAL A 53 3.73 11.35 6.52
N LYS A 54 4.31 11.05 7.68
CA LYS A 54 5.71 11.33 7.97
C LYS A 54 6.56 10.10 7.63
N VAL A 55 7.36 10.18 6.58
CA VAL A 55 8.27 9.11 6.14
C VAL A 55 9.70 9.54 6.40
N ASN A 56 10.41 8.78 7.23
CA ASN A 56 11.79 9.08 7.65
C ASN A 56 12.00 10.55 8.09
N GLY A 57 11.09 11.04 8.94
CA GLY A 57 11.14 12.41 9.45
C GLY A 57 10.60 13.51 8.53
N ARG A 58 10.31 13.20 7.25
CA ARG A 58 9.81 14.17 6.25
C ARG A 58 8.34 13.97 5.95
N TRP A 59 7.58 15.07 5.83
CA TRP A 59 6.18 15.01 5.40
C TRP A 59 6.08 14.66 3.92
N ALA A 60 5.18 13.73 3.58
CA ALA A 60 4.84 13.33 2.23
C ALA A 60 3.31 13.25 2.09
N TYR A 61 2.82 13.54 0.89
CA TYR A 61 1.41 13.45 0.53
C TYR A 61 1.13 12.04 0.01
N LEU A 62 0.19 11.36 0.66
CA LEU A 62 -0.30 10.04 0.33
C LEU A 62 -1.67 10.18 -0.33
N TYR A 63 -1.73 9.85 -1.61
CA TYR A 63 -2.97 9.65 -2.34
C TYR A 63 -3.34 8.18 -2.24
N ARG A 64 -4.58 7.87 -1.83
CA ARG A 64 -5.06 6.49 -1.71
C ARG A 64 -6.43 6.35 -2.36
N ALA A 65 -6.65 5.23 -3.02
CA ALA A 65 -7.95 4.82 -3.53
C ALA A 65 -8.45 3.69 -2.64
N VAL A 66 -9.66 3.86 -2.12
CA VAL A 66 -10.26 2.92 -1.17
C VAL A 66 -11.62 2.51 -1.69
N ASP A 67 -11.91 1.23 -1.68
CA ASP A 67 -13.23 0.73 -2.06
C ASP A 67 -14.28 1.01 -0.96
N SER A 68 -15.55 0.79 -1.28
CA SER A 68 -16.67 0.93 -0.34
C SER A 68 -16.57 0.02 0.91
N ARG A 69 -15.72 -1.02 0.87
CA ARG A 69 -15.46 -1.95 1.99
C ARG A 69 -14.23 -1.55 2.81
N GLY A 70 -13.63 -0.39 2.53
CA GLY A 70 -12.44 0.09 3.24
C GLY A 70 -11.13 -0.56 2.79
N ARG A 71 -11.13 -1.37 1.73
CA ARG A 71 -9.92 -2.00 1.20
C ARG A 71 -9.17 -1.01 0.31
N THR A 72 -7.86 -0.92 0.50
CA THR A 72 -7.00 -0.07 -0.34
C THR A 72 -6.82 -0.72 -1.71
N VAL A 73 -7.24 0.00 -2.75
CA VAL A 73 -7.12 -0.41 -4.16
C VAL A 73 -5.73 -0.10 -4.70
N ASP A 74 -5.27 1.14 -4.50
CA ASP A 74 -3.93 1.57 -4.87
C ASP A 74 -3.54 2.81 -4.04
N PHE A 75 -2.26 3.14 -4.03
CA PHE A 75 -1.74 4.35 -3.38
C PHE A 75 -0.58 4.96 -4.17
N TYR A 76 -0.36 6.24 -3.94
CA TYR A 76 0.74 6.99 -4.53
C TYR A 76 1.28 8.00 -3.53
N LEU A 77 2.60 7.99 -3.36
CA LEU A 77 3.29 8.89 -2.44
C LEU A 77 4.04 9.98 -3.22
N SER A 78 3.85 11.23 -2.82
CA SER A 78 4.52 12.40 -3.40
C SER A 78 5.16 13.23 -2.31
N SER A 79 6.36 13.75 -2.55
CA SER A 79 7.00 14.71 -1.64
C SER A 79 6.32 16.08 -1.63
N ARG A 80 5.48 16.38 -2.63
CA ARG A 80 4.78 17.67 -2.78
C ARG A 80 3.31 17.45 -3.09
N ARG A 81 2.45 18.32 -2.57
CA ARG A 81 1.05 18.44 -2.97
C ARG A 81 0.99 19.08 -4.34
N ASN A 82 0.63 18.33 -5.38
CA ASN A 82 0.45 18.90 -6.71
C ASN A 82 -0.57 18.12 -7.52
N SER A 83 -1.25 18.83 -8.43
CA SER A 83 -2.24 18.25 -9.34
C SER A 83 -1.63 17.19 -10.25
N LYS A 84 -0.37 17.35 -10.67
CA LYS A 84 0.34 16.37 -11.52
C LYS A 84 0.47 14.99 -10.88
N ALA A 85 0.68 14.93 -9.56
CA ALA A 85 0.73 13.70 -8.78
C ALA A 85 -0.65 13.04 -8.73
N ALA A 86 -1.70 13.82 -8.47
CA ALA A 86 -3.08 13.33 -8.50
C ALA A 86 -3.46 12.78 -9.89
N TYR A 87 -3.13 13.50 -10.98
CA TYR A 87 -3.37 13.01 -12.35
C TYR A 87 -2.60 11.72 -12.66
N ARG A 88 -1.34 11.60 -12.22
CA ARG A 88 -0.56 10.36 -12.37
C ARG A 88 -1.20 9.20 -11.61
N PHE A 89 -1.70 9.46 -10.41
CA PHE A 89 -2.37 8.45 -9.60
C PHE A 89 -3.69 7.99 -10.25
N LEU A 90 -4.53 8.94 -10.66
CA LEU A 90 -5.78 8.64 -11.39
C LEU A 90 -5.50 7.87 -12.68
N GLY A 91 -4.49 8.28 -13.45
CA GLY A 91 -4.07 7.56 -14.66
C GLY A 91 -3.52 6.15 -14.40
N LYS A 92 -3.06 5.84 -13.19
CA LYS A 92 -2.62 4.49 -12.79
C LYS A 92 -3.78 3.58 -12.40
N ILE A 93 -4.89 4.16 -11.93
CA ILE A 93 -6.09 3.45 -11.47
C ILE A 93 -7.10 3.25 -12.59
N LEU A 94 -7.24 4.25 -13.47
CA LEU A 94 -8.22 4.23 -14.57
C LEU A 94 -7.70 3.52 -15.84
N ASN A 95 -6.41 3.22 -15.92
CA ASN A 95 -5.80 2.40 -16.99
C ASN A 95 -5.41 1.02 -16.45
#